data_AF-A0A7X4GK76-F1
#
_entry.id   AF-A0A7X4GK76-F1
#
_cell.length_a   1.000
_cell.length_b   1.000
_cell.length_c   1.000
_cell.angle_alpha   90.00
_cell.angle_beta   90.00
_cell.angle_gamma   90.00
#
_symmetry.space_group_name_H-M   'P 1'
#
loop_
_entity.id
_entity.type
_entity.pdbx_description
1 polymer ?
#
loop_
_entity_poly.entity_id
_entity_poly.type
_entity_poly.pdbx_seq_one_letter_code
_entity_poly.pdbx_strand_id
1 'polypeptide(L)'
;MREMAQSERLDFIAEGLTIILTSARGFWNAAEKLTDNPREASVLEGFAEEESAKALILLDLVRCPPSKVDGRIGRIVKNFYSHLARLIYAKAQSWRPVNVEQLQDYVDSERQGHYLEGGMSEYILPNWAIYSRESTLYADIEQHEDGVPQWSDPTLFSSLGIHTRPFALTLIEALDAVGVFSRAGLEAASDIWGTVDFRAKEHSGHVRDLTRQLAKRLEDEELVSESATQEHVRWFHQFWQMPMYNLDFTMIPASLDQLNADREAAYWSEVGYEHHGDY
;
A
#
# COMPACT_ATOMS: atom_id res chain seq x y z
N MET A 1 -10.34 -20.04 0.54
CA MET A 1 -9.89 -19.51 1.85
C MET A 1 -10.99 -19.41 2.91
N ARG A 2 -12.23 -18.95 2.61
CA ARG A 2 -13.30 -18.82 3.63
C ARG A 2 -13.70 -20.16 4.25
N GLU A 3 -13.90 -21.18 3.43
CA GLU A 3 -14.31 -22.53 3.87
C GLU A 3 -13.15 -23.36 4.48
N MET A 4 -11.94 -22.82 4.53
CA MET A 4 -10.76 -23.54 5.03
C MET A 4 -10.65 -23.35 6.54
N ALA A 5 -10.27 -24.43 7.24
CA ALA A 5 -9.88 -24.32 8.65
C ALA A 5 -8.67 -23.40 8.82
N GLN A 6 -8.45 -22.87 10.03
CA GLN A 6 -7.34 -21.93 10.26
C GLN A 6 -5.98 -22.54 9.88
N SER A 7 -5.69 -23.78 10.30
CA SER A 7 -4.41 -24.42 9.96
C SER A 7 -4.21 -24.56 8.45
N GLU A 8 -5.22 -25.09 7.74
CA GLU A 8 -5.17 -25.24 6.27
C GLU A 8 -4.99 -23.90 5.57
N ARG A 9 -5.60 -22.84 6.11
CA ARG A 9 -5.45 -21.48 5.59
C ARG A 9 -4.03 -20.95 5.79
N LEU A 10 -3.40 -21.21 6.94
CA LEU A 10 -2.01 -20.83 7.18
C LEU A 10 -1.05 -21.60 6.26
N ASP A 11 -1.30 -22.90 6.01
CA ASP A 11 -0.53 -23.69 5.05
C ASP A 11 -0.62 -23.09 3.64
N PHE A 12 -1.84 -22.80 3.19
CA PHE A 12 -2.08 -22.17 1.89
C PHE A 12 -1.45 -20.78 1.75
N ILE A 13 -1.49 -19.97 2.81
CA ILE A 13 -0.88 -18.64 2.80
C ILE A 13 0.66 -18.75 2.78
N ALA A 14 1.27 -19.66 3.55
CA ALA A 14 2.72 -19.85 3.55
C ALA A 14 3.26 -20.20 2.15
N GLU A 15 2.58 -21.10 1.44
CA GLU A 15 2.90 -21.42 0.04
C GLU A 15 2.77 -20.17 -0.84
N GLY A 16 1.63 -19.48 -0.76
CA GLY A 16 1.36 -18.30 -1.58
C GLY A 16 2.34 -17.15 -1.35
N LEU A 17 2.76 -16.90 -0.11
CA LEU A 17 3.72 -15.83 0.23
C LEU A 17 5.08 -16.05 -0.44
N THR A 18 5.56 -17.29 -0.49
CA THR A 18 6.83 -17.63 -1.15
C THR A 18 6.76 -17.41 -2.67
N ILE A 19 5.63 -17.78 -3.28
CA ILE A 19 5.37 -17.58 -4.72
C ILE A 19 5.33 -16.07 -5.04
N ILE A 20 4.59 -15.30 -4.23
CA ILE A 20 4.45 -13.84 -4.41
C ILE A 20 5.81 -13.15 -4.29
N LEU A 21 6.61 -13.48 -3.27
CA LEU A 21 7.94 -12.89 -3.09
C LEU A 21 8.86 -13.19 -4.27
N THR A 22 8.83 -14.43 -4.77
CA THR A 22 9.60 -14.81 -5.97
C THR A 22 9.18 -13.99 -7.18
N SER A 23 7.87 -13.80 -7.37
CA SER A 23 7.33 -12.97 -8.46
C SER A 23 7.76 -11.50 -8.33
N ALA A 24 7.62 -10.91 -7.14
CA ALA A 24 7.99 -9.52 -6.89
C ALA A 24 9.48 -9.26 -7.12
N ARG A 25 10.35 -10.15 -6.62
CA ARG A 25 11.80 -10.14 -6.91
C ARG A 25 12.07 -10.27 -8.40
N GLY A 26 11.35 -11.15 -9.10
CA GLY A 26 11.50 -11.35 -10.54
C GLY A 26 11.23 -10.07 -11.33
N PHE A 27 10.14 -9.37 -11.02
CA PHE A 27 9.82 -8.09 -11.65
C PHE A 27 10.87 -7.02 -11.36
N TRP A 28 11.27 -6.85 -10.10
CA TRP A 28 12.31 -5.88 -9.72
C TRP A 28 13.64 -6.14 -10.42
N ASN A 29 14.14 -7.38 -10.37
CA ASN A 29 15.40 -7.76 -11.00
C ASN A 29 15.37 -7.62 -12.53
N ALA A 30 14.19 -7.71 -13.14
CA ALA A 30 14.02 -7.46 -14.56
C ALA A 30 14.02 -5.96 -14.87
N ALA A 31 13.35 -5.14 -14.04
CA ALA A 31 13.39 -3.68 -14.15
C ALA A 31 14.82 -3.14 -14.08
N GLU A 32 15.64 -3.62 -13.13
CA GLU A 32 17.04 -3.19 -12.96
C GLU A 32 17.92 -3.44 -14.20
N LYS A 33 17.52 -4.38 -15.08
CA LYS A 33 18.25 -4.70 -16.30
C LYS A 33 17.83 -3.84 -17.50
N LEU A 34 16.72 -3.11 -17.40
CA LEU A 34 16.16 -2.30 -18.48
C LEU A 34 16.68 -0.85 -18.44
N THR A 35 17.99 -0.67 -18.42
CA THR A 35 18.62 0.66 -18.33
C THR A 35 18.32 1.55 -19.53
N ASP A 36 18.16 0.96 -20.72
CA ASP A 36 17.89 1.68 -21.97
C ASP A 36 16.39 1.83 -22.26
N ASN A 37 15.52 1.27 -21.41
CA ASN A 37 14.06 1.24 -21.60
C ASN A 37 13.36 1.66 -20.29
N PRO A 38 13.48 2.94 -19.89
CA PRO A 38 13.10 3.39 -18.55
C PRO A 38 11.59 3.33 -18.29
N ARG A 39 10.76 3.43 -19.34
CA ARG A 39 9.30 3.28 -19.21
C ARG A 39 8.94 1.83 -18.86
N GLU A 40 9.49 0.88 -19.60
CA GLU A 40 9.30 -0.55 -19.38
C GLU A 40 9.87 -0.97 -18.02
N ALA A 41 11.00 -0.40 -17.61
CA ALA A 41 11.53 -0.58 -16.26
C ALA A 41 10.49 -0.13 -15.20
N SER A 42 9.94 1.08 -15.32
CA SER A 42 8.92 1.62 -14.42
C SER A 42 7.65 0.74 -14.33
N VAL A 43 7.21 0.17 -15.46
CA VAL A 43 6.11 -0.82 -15.47
C VAL A 43 6.43 -2.02 -14.58
N LEU A 44 7.63 -2.58 -14.72
CA LEU A 44 8.06 -3.74 -13.94
C LEU A 44 8.27 -3.39 -12.46
N GLU A 45 8.73 -2.19 -12.14
CA GLU A 45 8.80 -1.68 -10.76
C GLU A 45 7.41 -1.61 -10.12
N GLY A 46 6.42 -1.07 -10.85
CA GLY A 46 5.02 -1.05 -10.41
C GLY A 46 4.46 -2.46 -10.16
N PHE A 47 4.77 -3.43 -11.03
CA PHE A 47 4.37 -4.83 -10.78
C PHE A 47 5.07 -5.43 -9.56
N ALA A 48 6.35 -5.15 -9.34
CA ALA A 48 7.06 -5.60 -8.13
C ALA A 48 6.41 -5.04 -6.85
N GLU A 49 6.00 -3.77 -6.88
CA GLU A 49 5.31 -3.12 -5.77
C GLU A 49 3.92 -3.73 -5.52
N GLU A 50 3.10 -3.89 -6.56
CA GLU A 50 1.76 -4.46 -6.45
C GLU A 50 1.78 -5.94 -6.01
N GLU A 51 2.72 -6.75 -6.50
CA GLU A 51 2.92 -8.12 -6.01
C GLU A 51 3.32 -8.10 -4.53
N SER A 52 4.22 -7.21 -4.13
CA SER A 52 4.62 -7.11 -2.72
C SER A 52 3.45 -6.76 -1.80
N ALA A 53 2.56 -5.88 -2.25
CA ALA A 53 1.34 -5.52 -1.52
C ALA A 53 0.40 -6.71 -1.29
N LYS A 54 0.32 -7.67 -2.23
CA LYS A 54 -0.48 -8.89 -2.04
C LYS A 54 -0.01 -9.70 -0.84
N ALA A 55 1.30 -9.82 -0.62
CA ALA A 55 1.83 -10.49 0.54
C ALA A 55 1.43 -9.78 1.85
N LEU A 56 1.51 -8.44 1.89
CA LEU A 56 1.08 -7.63 3.04
C LEU A 56 -0.42 -7.79 3.34
N ILE A 57 -1.27 -7.88 2.30
CA ILE A 57 -2.70 -8.13 2.44
C ILE A 57 -2.99 -9.52 3.01
N LEU A 58 -2.25 -10.55 2.57
CA LEU A 58 -2.38 -11.90 3.13
C LEU A 58 -1.88 -11.97 4.58
N LEU A 59 -0.81 -11.25 4.92
CA LEU A 59 -0.36 -11.14 6.31
C LEU A 59 -1.39 -10.43 7.19
N ASP A 60 -2.17 -9.49 6.66
CA ASP A 60 -3.30 -8.91 7.37
C ASP A 60 -4.40 -9.94 7.69
N LEU A 61 -4.62 -10.91 6.81
CA LEU A 61 -5.50 -12.03 7.12
C LEU A 61 -4.97 -12.88 8.27
N VAL A 62 -3.65 -13.08 8.34
CA VAL A 62 -2.97 -13.83 9.41
C VAL A 62 -3.00 -13.06 10.74
N ARG A 63 -2.77 -11.74 10.70
CA ARG A 63 -2.81 -10.84 11.88
C ARG A 63 -4.23 -10.56 12.39
N CYS A 64 -5.26 -10.87 11.60
CA CYS A 64 -6.64 -10.69 12.02
C CYS A 64 -6.97 -11.66 13.17
N PRO A 65 -7.60 -11.20 14.27
CA PRO A 65 -8.04 -12.08 15.34
C PRO A 65 -8.84 -13.28 14.78
N PRO A 66 -8.52 -14.54 15.16
CA PRO A 66 -9.14 -15.73 14.58
C PRO A 66 -10.68 -15.69 14.62
N SER A 67 -11.24 -15.21 15.74
CA SER A 67 -12.69 -15.06 15.95
C SER A 67 -13.38 -14.02 15.04
N LYS A 68 -12.62 -13.20 14.31
CA LYS A 68 -13.12 -12.14 13.42
C LYS A 68 -12.87 -12.42 11.94
N VAL A 69 -12.11 -13.46 11.61
CA VAL A 69 -11.69 -13.71 10.22
C VAL A 69 -12.90 -13.94 9.31
N ASP A 70 -13.89 -14.72 9.73
CA ASP A 70 -15.06 -15.04 8.90
C ASP A 70 -15.86 -13.82 8.46
N GLY A 71 -15.87 -12.76 9.28
CA GLY A 71 -16.53 -11.49 8.98
C GLY A 71 -15.70 -10.54 8.13
N ARG A 72 -14.40 -10.80 7.93
CA ARG A 72 -13.46 -9.88 7.28
C ARG A 72 -12.80 -10.44 6.03
N ILE A 73 -12.71 -11.76 5.91
CA ILE A 73 -11.99 -12.42 4.83
C ILE A 73 -12.47 -12.01 3.44
N GLY A 74 -13.78 -11.78 3.26
CA GLY A 74 -14.32 -11.31 1.98
C GLY A 74 -13.76 -9.95 1.56
N ARG A 75 -13.65 -9.00 2.50
CA ARG A 75 -13.07 -7.68 2.25
C ARG A 75 -11.56 -7.77 2.00
N ILE A 76 -10.84 -8.56 2.81
CA ILE A 76 -9.39 -8.73 2.64
C ILE A 76 -9.08 -9.34 1.26
N VAL A 77 -9.84 -10.34 0.84
CA VAL A 77 -9.71 -10.95 -0.49
C VAL A 77 -10.10 -9.95 -1.60
N LYS A 78 -11.13 -9.12 -1.41
CA LYS A 78 -11.45 -8.05 -2.36
C LYS A 78 -10.26 -7.10 -2.54
N ASN A 79 -9.61 -6.69 -1.45
CA ASN A 79 -8.43 -5.82 -1.49
C ASN A 79 -7.25 -6.51 -2.21
N PHE A 80 -7.07 -7.82 -2.01
CA PHE A 80 -6.05 -8.60 -2.70
C PHE A 80 -6.16 -8.48 -4.23
N TYR A 81 -7.37 -8.29 -4.78
CA TYR A 81 -7.60 -8.15 -6.22
C TYR A 81 -7.70 -6.70 -6.72
N SER A 82 -7.71 -5.70 -5.83
CA SER A 82 -7.85 -4.30 -6.20
C SER A 82 -6.49 -3.63 -6.40
N HIS A 83 -6.26 -3.03 -7.57
CA HIS A 83 -5.05 -2.24 -7.85
C HIS A 83 -4.91 -1.07 -6.87
N LEU A 84 -5.98 -0.27 -6.68
CA LEU A 84 -5.98 0.83 -5.72
C LEU A 84 -5.58 0.36 -4.32
N ALA A 85 -6.20 -0.72 -3.83
CA ALA A 85 -5.87 -1.23 -2.51
C ALA A 85 -4.40 -1.67 -2.41
N ARG A 86 -3.85 -2.36 -3.43
CA ARG A 86 -2.43 -2.76 -3.45
C ARG A 86 -1.49 -1.56 -3.41
N LEU A 87 -1.73 -0.54 -4.23
CA LEU A 87 -0.93 0.68 -4.26
C LEU A 87 -0.92 1.39 -2.89
N ILE A 88 -2.10 1.51 -2.27
CA ILE A 88 -2.21 2.08 -0.93
C ILE A 88 -1.50 1.20 0.11
N TYR A 89 -1.67 -0.13 0.06
CA TYR A 89 -1.00 -1.06 0.96
C TYR A 89 0.53 -0.94 0.90
N ALA A 90 1.08 -0.81 -0.32
CA ALA A 90 2.51 -0.63 -0.52
C ALA A 90 3.01 0.70 0.04
N LYS A 91 2.35 1.81 -0.35
CA LYS A 91 2.70 3.16 0.10
C LYS A 91 2.63 3.29 1.63
N ALA A 92 1.64 2.65 2.25
CA ALA A 92 1.40 2.70 3.69
C ALA A 92 2.56 2.19 4.57
N GLN A 93 3.46 1.38 4.03
CA GLN A 93 4.63 0.89 4.78
C GLN A 93 5.65 2.00 5.07
N SER A 94 5.60 3.10 4.30
CA SER A 94 6.44 4.29 4.54
C SER A 94 5.82 5.26 5.55
N TRP A 95 4.51 5.13 5.82
CA TRP A 95 3.78 6.08 6.67
C TRP A 95 4.04 5.87 8.15
N ARG A 96 3.81 6.94 8.91
CA ARG A 96 4.00 6.98 10.37
C ARG A 96 2.74 7.44 11.11
N PRO A 97 1.58 6.79 10.90
CA PRO A 97 0.37 7.10 11.65
C PRO A 97 0.56 6.78 13.14
N VAL A 98 -0.02 7.63 13.99
CA VAL A 98 -0.02 7.44 15.43
C VAL A 98 -0.99 6.32 15.81
N ASN A 99 -2.16 6.25 15.17
CA ASN A 99 -3.21 5.27 15.42
C ASN A 99 -3.96 4.86 14.13
N VAL A 100 -4.87 3.89 14.25
CA VAL A 100 -5.65 3.36 13.12
C VAL A 100 -6.56 4.42 12.50
N GLU A 101 -7.08 5.37 13.28
CA GLU A 101 -7.89 6.49 12.77
C GLU A 101 -7.08 7.39 11.84
N GLN A 102 -5.90 7.84 12.26
CA GLN A 102 -5.01 8.61 11.40
C GLN A 102 -4.53 7.81 10.19
N LEU A 103 -4.36 6.49 10.34
CA LEU A 103 -4.05 5.63 9.19
C LEU A 103 -5.22 5.59 8.20
N GLN A 104 -6.48 5.58 8.66
CA GLN A 104 -7.65 5.72 7.79
C GLN A 104 -7.66 7.08 7.11
N ASP A 105 -7.30 8.17 7.79
CA ASP A 105 -7.22 9.50 7.16
C ASP A 105 -6.21 9.51 5.99
N TYR A 106 -5.06 8.86 6.18
CA TYR A 106 -4.07 8.71 5.11
C TYR A 106 -4.63 7.88 3.95
N VAL A 107 -5.29 6.75 4.25
CA VAL A 107 -5.97 5.94 3.22
C VAL A 107 -7.06 6.72 2.49
N ASP A 108 -7.82 7.55 3.21
CA ASP A 108 -8.87 8.40 2.66
C ASP A 108 -8.30 9.44 1.69
N SER A 109 -7.14 10.01 1.99
CA SER A 109 -6.45 10.91 1.06
C SER A 109 -5.99 10.21 -0.23
N GLU A 110 -5.59 8.94 -0.16
CA GLU A 110 -5.10 8.18 -1.31
C GLU A 110 -6.21 7.55 -2.15
N ARG A 111 -7.42 7.36 -1.61
CA ARG A 111 -8.55 6.72 -2.30
C ARG A 111 -9.55 7.70 -2.91
N GLN A 112 -9.26 9.01 -2.88
CA GLN A 112 -10.07 10.01 -3.56
C GLN A 112 -10.05 9.74 -5.08
N GLY A 113 -11.22 9.69 -5.70
CA GLY A 113 -11.32 9.48 -7.15
C GLY A 113 -10.71 10.63 -7.96
N HIS A 114 -10.80 11.85 -7.44
CA HIS A 114 -10.17 13.06 -7.97
C HIS A 114 -9.79 13.97 -6.80
N TYR A 115 -8.81 14.86 -7.01
CA TYR A 115 -8.39 15.85 -6.02
C TYR A 115 -8.05 17.17 -6.70
N LEU A 116 -7.95 18.23 -5.90
CA LEU A 116 -7.52 19.55 -6.35
C LEU A 116 -6.01 19.71 -6.16
N GLU A 117 -5.31 20.14 -7.20
CA GLU A 117 -3.88 20.46 -7.18
C GLU A 117 -3.63 21.90 -7.66
N GLY A 118 -2.45 22.45 -7.33
CA GLY A 118 -2.05 23.81 -7.63
C GLY A 118 -2.16 24.73 -6.42
N GLY A 119 -1.39 25.84 -6.43
CA GLY A 119 -1.32 26.78 -5.31
C GLY A 119 -2.67 27.40 -4.92
N MET A 120 -3.64 27.41 -5.85
CA MET A 120 -5.01 27.87 -5.63
C MET A 120 -6.06 26.81 -6.02
N SER A 121 -5.71 25.51 -5.95
CA SER A 121 -6.61 24.42 -6.33
C SER A 121 -7.11 24.49 -7.79
N GLU A 122 -6.24 24.96 -8.69
CA GLU A 122 -6.56 25.28 -10.09
C GLU A 122 -6.93 24.03 -10.92
N TYR A 123 -6.34 22.90 -10.58
CA TYR A 123 -6.44 21.67 -11.37
C TYR A 123 -7.26 20.62 -10.65
N ILE A 124 -8.26 20.07 -11.34
CA ILE A 124 -8.92 18.83 -10.92
C ILE A 124 -8.18 17.67 -11.57
N LEU A 125 -7.53 16.84 -10.75
CA LEU A 125 -6.76 15.70 -11.23
C LEU A 125 -7.40 14.38 -10.78
N PRO A 126 -7.33 13.32 -11.60
CA PRO A 126 -7.78 11.99 -11.21
C PRO A 126 -6.91 11.43 -10.08
N ASN A 127 -7.37 10.34 -9.46
CA ASN A 127 -6.58 9.60 -8.48
C ASN A 127 -5.16 9.33 -9.01
N TRP A 128 -4.16 9.95 -8.39
CA TRP A 128 -2.80 9.93 -8.92
C TRP A 128 -2.23 8.52 -9.03
N ALA A 129 -2.46 7.67 -8.01
CA ALA A 129 -1.90 6.32 -7.97
C ALA A 129 -2.42 5.44 -9.12
N ILE A 130 -3.71 5.54 -9.44
CA ILE A 130 -4.30 4.83 -10.59
C ILE A 130 -3.84 5.46 -11.89
N TYR A 131 -3.94 6.79 -12.01
CA TYR A 131 -3.58 7.51 -13.22
C TYR A 131 -2.12 7.27 -13.61
N SER A 132 -1.16 7.45 -12.69
CA SER A 132 0.27 7.25 -12.97
C SER A 132 0.59 5.82 -13.38
N ARG A 133 -0.12 4.85 -12.81
CA ARG A 133 0.03 3.43 -13.16
C ARG A 133 -0.48 3.17 -14.57
N GLU A 134 -1.68 3.64 -14.90
CA GLU A 134 -2.32 3.39 -16.19
C GLU A 134 -1.65 4.16 -17.32
N SER A 135 -1.28 5.41 -17.10
CA SER A 135 -0.55 6.25 -18.07
C SER A 135 0.80 5.67 -18.46
N THR A 136 1.47 4.94 -17.56
CA THR A 136 2.76 4.30 -17.88
C THR A 136 2.57 3.08 -18.79
N LEU A 137 1.43 2.40 -18.64
CA LEU A 137 1.11 1.13 -19.30
C LEU A 137 0.46 1.31 -20.68
N TYR A 138 -0.52 2.20 -20.76
CA TYR A 138 -1.48 2.25 -21.85
C TYR A 138 -1.36 3.55 -22.64
N ALA A 139 -1.50 3.43 -23.96
CA ALA A 139 -1.90 4.55 -24.77
C ALA A 139 -3.41 4.70 -24.61
N ASP A 140 -3.90 5.92 -24.45
CA ASP A 140 -5.31 6.17 -24.15
C ASP A 140 -5.87 7.34 -24.96
N ILE A 141 -7.18 7.54 -24.89
CA ILE A 141 -7.88 8.72 -25.38
C ILE A 141 -8.35 9.53 -24.18
N GLU A 142 -7.69 10.64 -23.94
CA GLU A 142 -8.03 11.56 -22.85
C GLU A 142 -8.90 12.70 -23.37
N GLN A 143 -9.81 13.18 -22.52
CA GLN A 143 -10.61 14.36 -22.78
C GLN A 143 -10.20 15.44 -21.79
N HIS A 144 -9.53 16.49 -22.28
CA HIS A 144 -9.16 17.63 -21.45
C HIS A 144 -10.35 18.57 -21.21
N GLU A 145 -10.15 19.63 -20.43
CA GLU A 145 -11.21 20.58 -20.06
C GLU A 145 -11.91 21.25 -21.27
N ASP A 146 -11.26 21.28 -22.43
CA ASP A 146 -11.84 21.80 -23.69
C ASP A 146 -12.84 20.83 -24.36
N GLY A 147 -12.97 19.61 -23.82
CA GLY A 147 -13.89 18.58 -24.32
C GLY A 147 -13.44 17.91 -25.62
N VAL A 148 -12.24 18.19 -26.12
CA VAL A 148 -11.74 17.57 -27.37
C VAL A 148 -10.97 16.30 -27.02
N PRO A 149 -11.38 15.12 -27.53
CA PRO A 149 -10.63 13.89 -27.31
C PRO A 149 -9.26 13.94 -27.99
N GLN A 150 -8.20 13.56 -27.27
CA GLN A 150 -6.84 13.52 -27.76
C GLN A 150 -6.18 12.19 -27.42
N TRP A 151 -5.30 11.72 -28.32
CA TRP A 151 -4.46 10.57 -28.01
C TRP A 151 -3.43 10.96 -26.97
N SER A 152 -3.34 10.17 -25.91
CA SER A 152 -2.34 10.25 -24.86
C SER A 152 -1.35 9.09 -25.04
N ASP A 153 -0.08 9.42 -25.31
CA ASP A 153 0.99 8.44 -25.37
C ASP A 153 1.34 7.96 -23.95
N PRO A 154 1.79 6.72 -23.76
CA PRO A 154 2.23 6.26 -22.46
C PRO A 154 3.35 7.14 -21.92
N THR A 155 3.15 7.74 -20.75
CA THR A 155 4.07 8.72 -20.17
C THR A 155 4.85 8.12 -19.01
N LEU A 156 6.15 8.40 -18.98
CA LEU A 156 6.95 8.20 -17.78
C LEU A 156 6.86 9.47 -16.94
N PHE A 157 6.16 9.40 -15.80
CA PHE A 157 6.23 10.43 -14.79
C PHE A 157 7.59 10.36 -14.10
N SER A 158 8.54 11.15 -14.60
CA SER A 158 9.92 11.16 -14.15
C SER A 158 10.04 11.58 -12.67
N SER A 159 10.51 10.66 -11.82
CA SER A 159 11.21 11.01 -10.59
C SER A 159 12.72 11.10 -10.85
N LEU A 160 13.18 12.05 -11.68
CA LEU A 160 14.61 12.42 -11.82
C LEU A 160 15.62 11.23 -11.89
N GLY A 161 15.26 10.11 -12.54
CA GLY A 161 16.12 8.94 -12.68
C GLY A 161 16.52 8.22 -11.37
N ILE A 162 15.87 8.51 -10.23
CA ILE A 162 16.11 7.80 -8.97
C ILE A 162 15.19 6.59 -8.91
N HIS A 163 15.65 5.46 -9.48
CA HIS A 163 15.02 4.15 -9.31
C HIS A 163 15.15 3.72 -7.85
N THR A 164 14.11 4.01 -7.05
CA THR A 164 14.11 3.66 -5.63
C THR A 164 13.42 2.34 -5.46
N ARG A 165 14.10 1.39 -4.82
CA ARG A 165 13.54 0.07 -4.53
C ARG A 165 12.22 0.21 -3.73
N PRO A 166 11.13 -0.48 -4.12
CA PRO A 166 9.85 -0.35 -3.43
C PRO A 166 9.95 -0.73 -1.95
N PHE A 167 9.42 0.13 -1.08
CA PHE A 167 9.38 -0.12 0.37
C PHE A 167 8.68 -1.44 0.70
N ALA A 168 7.59 -1.74 0.00
CA ALA A 168 6.84 -2.97 0.17
C ALA A 168 7.70 -4.20 -0.14
N LEU A 169 8.49 -4.17 -1.22
CA LEU A 169 9.38 -5.27 -1.59
C LEU A 169 10.45 -5.48 -0.51
N THR A 170 11.15 -4.43 -0.10
CA THR A 170 12.19 -4.53 0.92
C THR A 170 11.63 -5.05 2.26
N LEU A 171 10.42 -4.63 2.63
CA LEU A 171 9.76 -5.13 3.83
C LEU A 171 9.40 -6.61 3.73
N ILE A 172 8.83 -7.09 2.62
CA ILE A 172 8.46 -8.51 2.51
C ILE A 172 9.69 -9.42 2.43
N GLU A 173 10.79 -8.95 1.86
CA GLU A 173 12.09 -9.65 1.92
C GLU A 173 12.59 -9.75 3.36
N ALA A 174 12.46 -8.67 4.14
CA ALA A 174 12.82 -8.68 5.54
C ALA A 174 11.94 -9.65 6.35
N LEU A 175 10.63 -9.65 6.12
CA LEU A 175 9.67 -10.55 6.79
C LEU A 175 9.95 -12.03 6.48
N ASP A 176 10.26 -12.35 5.23
CA ASP A 176 10.71 -13.66 4.81
C ASP A 176 12.00 -14.07 5.52
N ALA A 177 13.02 -13.19 5.50
CA ALA A 177 14.31 -13.47 6.11
C ALA A 177 14.25 -13.67 7.63
N VAL A 178 13.38 -12.94 8.34
CA VAL A 178 13.18 -13.15 9.80
C VAL A 178 12.27 -14.35 10.12
N GLY A 179 11.79 -15.08 9.11
CA GLY A 179 11.07 -16.35 9.30
C GLY A 179 9.54 -16.22 9.35
N VAL A 180 8.96 -15.03 9.16
CA VAL A 180 7.50 -14.83 9.21
C VAL A 180 6.78 -15.63 8.14
N PHE A 181 7.38 -15.80 6.96
CA PHE A 181 6.74 -16.48 5.82
C PHE A 181 6.64 -18.00 5.98
N SER A 182 7.35 -18.57 6.96
CA SER A 182 7.24 -19.99 7.28
C SER A 182 5.88 -20.32 7.91
N ARG A 183 5.44 -21.58 7.80
CA ARG A 183 4.18 -22.02 8.45
C ARG A 183 4.17 -21.78 9.96
N ALA A 184 5.30 -22.01 10.64
CA ALA A 184 5.45 -21.74 12.07
C ALA A 184 5.47 -20.22 12.36
N GLY A 185 6.13 -19.44 11.50
CA GLY A 185 6.14 -17.98 11.60
C GLY A 185 4.76 -17.35 11.44
N LEU A 186 3.92 -17.88 10.53
CA LEU A 186 2.54 -17.44 10.39
C LEU A 186 1.67 -17.83 11.59
N GLU A 187 1.92 -18.98 12.21
CA GLU A 187 1.25 -19.35 13.48
C GLU A 187 1.62 -18.40 14.60
N ALA A 188 2.92 -18.15 14.77
CA ALA A 188 3.43 -17.18 15.73
C ALA A 188 2.84 -15.78 15.50
N ALA A 189 2.77 -15.34 14.24
CA ALA A 189 2.15 -14.07 13.88
C ALA A 189 0.65 -14.05 14.21
N SER A 190 -0.08 -15.12 13.89
CA SER A 190 -1.52 -15.22 14.17
C SER A 190 -1.81 -15.21 15.68
N ASP A 191 -1.05 -15.98 16.45
CA ASP A 191 -1.20 -16.09 17.90
C ASP A 191 -0.93 -14.76 18.61
N ILE A 192 0.13 -14.06 18.20
CA ILE A 192 0.57 -12.82 18.87
C ILE A 192 -0.28 -11.65 18.40
N TRP A 193 -0.37 -11.41 17.10
CA TRP A 193 -1.10 -10.25 16.56
C TRP A 193 -2.61 -10.40 16.66
N GLY A 194 -3.12 -11.63 16.59
CA GLY A 194 -4.53 -11.93 16.74
C GLY A 194 -5.11 -11.66 18.14
N THR A 195 -4.27 -11.33 19.12
CA THR A 195 -4.71 -10.88 20.45
C THR A 195 -5.32 -9.48 20.45
N VAL A 196 -4.98 -8.65 19.45
CA VAL A 196 -5.45 -7.26 19.35
C VAL A 196 -6.29 -7.08 18.08
N ASP A 197 -7.50 -6.56 18.24
CA ASP A 197 -8.34 -6.15 17.11
C ASP A 197 -8.09 -4.66 16.80
N PHE A 198 -7.20 -4.39 15.85
CA PHE A 198 -6.78 -3.03 15.50
C PHE A 198 -7.95 -2.21 14.94
N ARG A 199 -8.47 -1.28 15.75
CA ARG A 199 -9.54 -0.35 15.40
C ARG A 199 -9.25 1.02 16.00
N ALA A 200 -9.60 2.09 15.27
CA ALA A 200 -9.61 3.48 15.72
C ALA A 200 -8.39 3.90 16.58
N LYS A 201 -8.48 3.72 17.91
CA LYS A 201 -7.49 4.20 18.89
C LYS A 201 -6.25 3.32 19.00
N GLU A 202 -6.28 2.11 18.46
CA GLU A 202 -5.14 1.22 18.51
C GLU A 202 -3.97 1.85 17.76
N HIS A 203 -2.80 1.83 18.39
CA HIS A 203 -1.72 2.75 18.04
C HIS A 203 -0.38 2.07 17.83
N SER A 204 0.57 2.83 17.31
CA SER A 204 1.94 2.40 17.01
C SER A 204 2.68 1.74 18.19
N GLY A 205 2.32 2.07 19.43
CA GLY A 205 2.80 1.36 20.63
C GLY A 205 2.45 -0.14 20.62
N HIS A 206 1.20 -0.52 20.32
CA HIS A 206 0.80 -1.93 20.22
C HIS A 206 1.58 -2.65 19.11
N VAL A 207 1.77 -2.01 17.95
CA VAL A 207 2.60 -2.55 16.86
C VAL A 207 3.99 -2.87 17.37
N ARG A 208 4.66 -1.92 18.04
CA ARG A 208 6.02 -2.10 18.54
C ARG A 208 6.13 -3.28 19.52
N ASP A 209 5.16 -3.39 20.43
CA ASP A 209 5.17 -4.45 21.45
C ASP A 209 4.86 -5.83 20.84
N LEU A 210 3.92 -5.92 19.90
CA LEU A 210 3.60 -7.16 19.19
C LEU A 210 4.76 -7.59 18.27
N THR A 211 5.39 -6.66 17.55
CA THR A 211 6.56 -6.95 16.73
C THR A 211 7.72 -7.45 17.59
N ARG A 212 7.95 -6.89 18.79
CA ARG A 212 8.99 -7.38 19.71
C ARG A 212 8.69 -8.79 20.23
N GLN A 213 7.45 -9.07 20.59
CA GLN A 213 7.04 -10.40 21.04
C GLN A 213 7.20 -11.43 19.93
N LEU A 214 6.81 -11.09 18.70
CA LEU A 214 6.97 -11.94 17.55
C LEU A 214 8.45 -12.16 17.21
N ALA A 215 9.27 -11.11 17.22
CA ALA A 215 10.72 -11.21 17.02
C ALA A 215 11.34 -12.25 17.97
N LYS A 216 11.00 -12.14 19.26
CA LYS A 216 11.48 -13.07 20.29
C LYS A 216 11.05 -14.50 20.01
N ARG A 217 9.78 -14.73 19.64
CA ARG A 217 9.29 -16.07 19.35
C ARG A 217 9.96 -16.69 18.12
N LEU A 218 10.17 -15.90 17.06
CA LEU A 218 10.86 -16.35 15.85
C LEU A 218 12.33 -16.74 16.14
N GLU A 219 12.99 -16.01 17.04
CA GLU A 219 14.36 -16.33 17.50
C GLU A 219 14.39 -17.58 18.39
N ASP A 220 13.52 -17.64 19.41
CA ASP A 220 13.44 -18.76 20.36
C ASP A 220 13.08 -20.09 19.65
N GLU A 221 12.31 -20.04 18.56
CA GLU A 221 11.92 -21.19 17.74
C GLU A 221 12.88 -21.46 16.56
N GLU A 222 14.01 -20.76 16.48
CA GLU A 222 15.05 -20.93 15.45
C GLU A 222 14.51 -20.77 14.01
N LEU A 223 13.53 -19.89 13.80
CA LEU A 223 12.87 -19.67 12.50
C LEU A 223 13.55 -18.61 11.63
N VAL A 224 14.45 -17.82 12.21
CA VAL A 224 15.19 -16.77 11.49
C VAL A 224 16.16 -17.42 10.50
N SER A 225 16.11 -16.99 9.23
CA SER A 225 16.99 -17.51 8.19
C SER A 225 18.45 -17.18 8.49
N GLU A 226 19.37 -18.08 8.12
CA GLU A 226 20.82 -17.81 8.13
C GLU A 226 21.20 -16.60 7.24
N SER A 227 20.36 -16.27 6.25
CA SER A 227 20.55 -15.11 5.37
C SER A 227 20.04 -13.79 5.98
N ALA A 228 19.44 -13.82 7.18
CA ALA A 228 18.93 -12.64 7.84
C ALA A 228 20.07 -11.67 8.19
N THR A 229 19.87 -10.39 7.91
CA THR A 229 20.82 -9.32 8.21
C THR A 229 20.22 -8.36 9.24
N GLN A 230 21.07 -7.53 9.84
CA GLN A 230 20.58 -6.47 10.73
C GLN A 230 19.68 -5.45 10.01
N GLU A 231 19.84 -5.30 8.70
CA GLU A 231 18.94 -4.49 7.90
C GLU A 231 17.54 -5.11 7.83
N HIS A 232 17.42 -6.42 7.62
CA HIS A 232 16.12 -7.10 7.68
C HIS A 232 15.44 -6.91 9.04
N VAL A 233 16.18 -7.06 10.13
CA VAL A 233 15.65 -6.82 11.49
C VAL A 233 15.18 -5.37 11.67
N ARG A 234 15.96 -4.39 11.18
CA ARG A 234 15.55 -2.99 11.20
C ARG A 234 14.25 -2.78 10.42
N TRP A 235 14.14 -3.35 9.22
CA TRP A 235 12.96 -3.21 8.37
C TRP A 235 11.71 -3.77 9.04
N PHE A 236 11.83 -4.98 9.57
CA PHE A 236 10.79 -5.66 10.33
C PHE A 236 10.28 -4.84 11.52
N HIS A 237 11.19 -4.25 12.32
CA HIS A 237 10.81 -3.45 13.49
C HIS A 237 10.27 -2.06 13.16
N GLN A 238 10.73 -1.46 12.07
CA GLN A 238 10.44 -0.06 11.78
C GLN A 238 9.32 0.13 10.78
N PHE A 239 9.15 -0.72 9.77
CA PHE A 239 8.28 -0.39 8.63
C PHE A 239 7.04 -1.28 8.51
N TRP A 240 6.93 -2.36 9.29
CA TRP A 240 5.72 -3.17 9.24
C TRP A 240 4.53 -2.41 9.86
N GLN A 241 3.63 -1.93 9.00
CA GLN A 241 2.53 -1.06 9.37
C GLN A 241 1.51 -1.76 10.30
N MET A 242 0.73 -0.96 11.05
CA MET A 242 -0.51 -1.41 11.70
C MET A 242 -1.35 -2.25 10.74
N PRO A 243 -2.04 -3.30 11.22
CA PRO A 243 -2.95 -4.06 10.39
C PRO A 243 -4.04 -3.17 9.78
N MET A 244 -4.27 -3.35 8.49
CA MET A 244 -5.21 -2.53 7.69
C MET A 244 -6.47 -3.31 7.31
N TYR A 245 -6.65 -4.53 7.84
CA TYR A 245 -7.82 -5.39 7.60
C TYR A 245 -9.17 -4.75 7.99
N ASN A 246 -9.15 -3.65 8.74
CA ASN A 246 -10.34 -2.88 9.14
C ASN A 246 -10.60 -1.63 8.31
N LEU A 247 -9.63 -1.18 7.50
CA LEU A 247 -9.73 0.04 6.73
C LEU A 247 -10.62 -0.15 5.49
N ASP A 248 -11.17 0.96 5.01
CA ASP A 248 -11.89 1.00 3.73
C ASP A 248 -10.99 1.54 2.62
N PHE A 249 -10.84 0.75 1.56
CA PHE A 249 -10.06 1.06 0.37
C PHE A 249 -10.96 1.32 -0.85
N THR A 250 -12.28 1.35 -0.67
CA THR A 250 -13.22 1.64 -1.74
C THR A 250 -13.00 3.08 -2.19
N MET A 251 -12.81 3.29 -3.50
CA MET A 251 -12.62 4.64 -4.04
C MET A 251 -13.76 5.56 -3.58
N ILE A 252 -13.40 6.73 -3.06
CA ILE A 252 -14.37 7.78 -2.73
C ILE A 252 -14.71 8.46 -4.05
N PRO A 253 -15.96 8.34 -4.55
CA PRO A 253 -16.35 9.02 -5.78
C PRO A 253 -16.27 10.52 -5.55
N ALA A 254 -15.55 11.23 -6.42
CA ALA A 254 -15.54 12.67 -6.41
C ALA A 254 -16.64 13.20 -7.35
N SER A 255 -17.39 14.19 -6.89
CA SER A 255 -18.32 14.94 -7.74
C SER A 255 -17.54 16.06 -8.44
N LEU A 256 -17.52 16.05 -9.77
CA LEU A 256 -16.88 17.12 -10.54
C LEU A 256 -17.56 18.47 -10.26
N ASP A 257 -18.88 18.50 -10.04
CA ASP A 257 -19.60 19.73 -9.69
C ASP A 257 -19.12 20.27 -8.33
N GLN A 258 -18.90 19.39 -7.34
CA GLN A 258 -18.40 19.79 -6.03
C GLN A 258 -16.95 20.28 -6.12
N LEU A 259 -16.09 19.57 -6.85
CA LEU A 259 -14.70 19.96 -7.04
C LEU A 259 -14.58 21.30 -7.78
N ASN A 260 -15.44 21.55 -8.75
CA ASN A 260 -15.52 22.85 -9.42
C ASN A 260 -15.95 23.96 -8.45
N ALA A 261 -16.96 23.72 -7.62
CA ALA A 261 -17.40 24.68 -6.62
C ALA A 261 -16.31 24.96 -5.56
N ASP A 262 -15.60 23.93 -5.12
CA ASP A 262 -14.48 24.05 -4.18
C ASP A 262 -13.30 24.82 -4.80
N ARG A 263 -12.99 24.56 -6.08
CA ARG A 263 -12.01 25.31 -6.87
C ARG A 263 -12.39 26.80 -6.99
N GLU A 264 -13.64 27.11 -7.33
CA GLU A 264 -14.12 28.50 -7.38
C GLU A 264 -14.04 29.18 -6.01
N ALA A 265 -14.43 28.49 -4.93
CA ALA A 265 -14.35 29.01 -3.57
C ALA A 265 -12.91 29.30 -3.15
N ALA A 266 -11.96 28.41 -3.48
CA ALA A 266 -10.53 28.59 -3.22
C ALA A 266 -9.98 29.82 -3.95
N TYR A 267 -10.31 29.97 -5.25
CA TYR A 267 -9.93 31.14 -6.04
C TYR A 267 -10.43 32.45 -5.42
N TRP A 268 -11.71 32.52 -5.04
CA TRP A 268 -12.29 33.73 -4.44
C TRP A 268 -11.75 34.03 -3.04
N SER A 269 -11.37 33.01 -2.27
CA SER A 269 -10.69 33.20 -0.99
C SER A 269 -9.36 33.94 -1.17
N GLU A 270 -8.53 33.49 -2.11
CA GLU A 270 -7.21 34.11 -2.37
C GLU A 270 -7.33 35.52 -2.94
N VAL A 271 -8.19 35.72 -3.96
CA VAL A 271 -8.42 37.05 -4.57
C VAL A 271 -9.05 38.04 -3.58
N GLY A 272 -9.90 37.54 -2.66
CA GLY A 272 -10.50 38.34 -1.59
C GLY A 272 -9.51 38.83 -0.53
N TYR A 273 -8.42 38.07 -0.27
CA TYR A 273 -7.35 38.50 0.63
C TYR A 273 -6.45 39.57 0.00
N GLU A 274 -6.17 39.51 -1.30
CA GLU A 274 -5.38 40.53 -1.99
C GLU A 274 -6.06 41.90 -2.00
N HIS A 275 -7.40 41.96 -1.97
CA HIS A 275 -8.13 43.23 -1.96
C HIS A 275 -8.29 43.89 -0.58
N HIS A 276 -7.85 43.23 0.50
CA HIS A 276 -7.90 43.76 1.87
C HIS A 276 -6.52 44.09 2.45
N GLY A 277 -5.45 43.92 1.67
CA GLY A 277 -4.06 44.24 2.06
C GLY A 277 -3.60 45.67 1.77
N ASP A 278 -4.36 46.45 1.00
CA ASP A 278 -4.06 47.84 0.65
C ASP A 278 -4.96 48.81 1.42
N TYR A 279 -4.58 49.13 2.67
CA TYR A 279 -5.10 50.29 3.42
C TYR A 279 -3.97 51.17 3.94
#